data_AF-A0AAV6AIM4-F1
#
_entry.id   AF-A0AAV6AIM4-F1
#
_cell.length_a   1.000
_cell.length_b   1.000
_cell.length_c   1.000
_cell.angle_alpha   90.00
_cell.angle_beta   90.00
_cell.angle_gamma   90.00
#
_symmetry.space_group_name_H-M   'P 1'
#
loop_
_entity.id
_entity.type
_entity.pdbx_description
1 polymer ?
#
loop_
_entity_poly.entity_id
_entity_poly.type
_entity_poly.pdbx_seq_one_letter_code
_entity_poly.pdbx_strand_id
1 'polypeptide(L)'
;IEGRKGADRLSGGKGRDRFVYRSVGDSPATGPDRILDFKARKGDRIDLRKLDANAKKKGRQRFTWLGAKRFTGKPGQLRFAKGWLLADVSGDRKADFKVKLQGVRTLPKKALMLK
;
A
#
# COMPACT_ATOMS: atom_id res chain seq x y z
N ILE A 1 -12.45 -0.96 5.44
CA ILE A 1 -12.75 -1.19 4.02
C ILE A 1 -11.73 -2.16 3.49
N GLU A 2 -12.17 -3.30 2.98
CA GLU A 2 -11.33 -4.36 2.42
C GLU A 2 -11.92 -4.74 1.07
N GLY A 3 -11.12 -4.69 -0.01
CA GLY A 3 -11.51 -5.25 -1.31
C GLY A 3 -11.39 -6.79 -1.34
N ARG A 4 -10.41 -7.31 -0.58
CA ARG A 4 -9.97 -8.72 -0.55
C ARG A 4 -9.21 -9.04 -1.83
N LYS A 5 -9.29 -10.27 -2.34
CA LYS A 5 -8.53 -10.69 -3.53
C LYS A 5 -9.17 -10.11 -4.79
N GLY A 6 -8.35 -9.53 -5.65
CA GLY A 6 -8.79 -9.06 -6.96
C GLY A 6 -8.32 -7.63 -7.21
N ALA A 7 -8.90 -7.02 -8.23
CA ALA A 7 -8.67 -5.62 -8.59
C ALA A 7 -9.93 -4.81 -8.28
N ASP A 8 -10.02 -4.30 -7.06
CA ASP A 8 -11.24 -3.67 -6.56
C ASP A 8 -11.25 -2.16 -6.76
N ARG A 9 -12.46 -1.59 -6.84
CA ARG A 9 -12.68 -0.14 -6.83
C ARG A 9 -13.28 0.24 -5.48
N LEU A 10 -12.46 0.87 -4.64
CA LEU A 10 -12.82 1.15 -3.26
C LEU A 10 -13.14 2.63 -3.08
N SER A 11 -14.17 2.92 -2.30
CA SER A 11 -14.56 4.29 -1.90
C SER A 11 -14.90 4.26 -0.41
N GLY A 12 -14.38 5.23 0.35
CA GLY A 12 -14.72 5.38 1.77
C GLY A 12 -15.88 6.35 2.01
N GLY A 13 -16.05 7.31 1.10
CA GLY A 13 -17.09 8.33 1.17
C GLY A 13 -16.70 9.49 2.08
N LYS A 14 -17.54 9.72 3.10
CA LYS A 14 -17.34 10.76 4.12
C LYS A 14 -16.78 10.10 5.37
N GLY A 15 -15.81 10.74 6.02
CA GLY A 15 -15.29 10.29 7.30
C GLY A 15 -13.77 10.16 7.31
N ARG A 16 -13.28 9.33 8.23
CA ARG A 16 -11.87 8.96 8.36
C ARG A 16 -11.75 7.47 8.10
N ASP A 17 -11.56 7.11 6.85
CA ASP A 17 -11.69 5.73 6.41
C ASP A 17 -10.39 4.95 6.53
N ARG A 18 -10.51 3.65 6.77
CA ARG A 18 -9.35 2.72 6.81
C ARG A 18 -9.48 1.70 5.69
N PHE A 19 -8.53 1.75 4.76
CA PHE A 19 -8.37 0.78 3.67
C PHE A 19 -7.34 -0.26 4.12
N VAL A 20 -7.78 -1.49 4.36
CA VAL A 20 -7.01 -2.51 5.07
C VAL A 20 -6.54 -3.56 4.07
N TYR A 21 -5.24 -3.86 4.11
CA TYR A 21 -4.60 -4.91 3.32
C TYR A 21 -3.86 -5.87 4.24
N ARG A 22 -4.08 -7.16 4.05
CA ARG A 22 -3.59 -8.26 4.89
C ARG A 22 -2.58 -9.11 4.16
N SER A 23 -2.62 -9.15 2.84
CA SER A 23 -1.71 -9.93 2.01
C SER A 23 -1.37 -9.20 0.70
N VAL A 24 -0.28 -9.60 0.04
CA VAL A 24 0.04 -9.12 -1.31
C VAL A 24 -1.07 -9.46 -2.31
N GLY A 25 -1.74 -10.60 -2.12
CA GLY A 25 -2.84 -11.05 -2.97
C GLY A 25 -4.11 -10.22 -2.85
N ASP A 26 -4.19 -9.30 -1.88
CA ASP A 26 -5.32 -8.38 -1.75
C ASP A 26 -5.23 -7.20 -2.73
N SER A 27 -4.05 -6.96 -3.33
CA SER A 27 -3.87 -5.95 -4.37
C SER A 27 -2.57 -6.21 -5.14
N PRO A 28 -2.48 -7.37 -5.83
CA PRO A 28 -1.27 -7.80 -6.51
C PRO A 28 -0.93 -6.84 -7.65
N ALA A 29 0.35 -6.77 -8.02
CA ALA A 29 0.78 -5.87 -9.10
C ALA A 29 0.09 -6.12 -10.46
N THR A 30 -0.38 -7.34 -10.70
CA THR A 30 -1.13 -7.78 -11.88
C THR A 30 -2.61 -7.42 -11.85
N GLY A 31 -3.18 -7.21 -10.67
CA GLY A 31 -4.59 -6.84 -10.48
C GLY A 31 -4.74 -5.90 -9.29
N PRO A 32 -4.28 -4.65 -9.39
CA PRO A 32 -4.24 -3.75 -8.25
C PRO A 32 -5.57 -3.03 -8.01
N ASP A 33 -5.87 -2.82 -6.73
CA ASP A 33 -6.96 -1.98 -6.27
C ASP A 33 -6.80 -0.51 -6.66
N ARG A 34 -7.95 0.15 -6.75
CA ARG A 34 -8.09 1.59 -6.97
C ARG A 34 -8.97 2.19 -5.89
N ILE A 35 -8.38 3.01 -5.04
CA ILE A 35 -9.12 3.84 -4.08
C ILE A 35 -9.48 5.16 -4.77
N LEU A 36 -10.78 5.41 -4.92
CA LEU A 36 -11.33 6.46 -5.77
C LEU A 36 -11.34 7.84 -5.10
N ASP A 37 -11.35 7.89 -3.76
CA ASP A 37 -11.67 9.09 -3.00
C ASP A 37 -10.76 9.33 -1.76
N PHE A 38 -9.56 8.76 -1.77
CA PHE A 38 -8.63 8.82 -0.62
C PHE A 38 -8.25 10.26 -0.23
N LYS A 39 -8.54 10.64 1.02
CA LYS A 39 -8.29 11.98 1.58
C LYS A 39 -7.42 11.90 2.84
N ALA A 40 -6.11 11.74 2.64
CA ALA A 40 -5.12 11.75 3.75
C ALA A 40 -5.27 12.94 4.71
N ARG A 41 -5.56 14.13 4.16
CA ARG A 41 -5.77 15.38 4.93
C ARG A 41 -7.03 15.35 5.80
N LYS A 42 -8.05 14.56 5.44
CA LYS A 42 -9.30 14.42 6.20
C LYS A 42 -9.24 13.29 7.24
N GLY A 43 -8.30 12.36 7.10
CA GLY A 43 -8.02 11.36 8.11
C GLY A 43 -7.92 9.94 7.58
N ASP A 44 -8.11 9.72 6.28
CA ASP A 44 -8.04 8.39 5.70
C ASP A 44 -6.66 7.77 5.87
N ARG A 45 -6.64 6.46 6.09
CA ARG A 45 -5.43 5.67 6.32
C ARG A 45 -5.43 4.41 5.48
N ILE A 46 -4.23 4.03 5.04
CA ILE A 46 -3.97 2.71 4.47
C ILE A 46 -3.33 1.87 5.57
N ASP A 47 -3.98 0.78 5.93
CA ASP A 47 -3.54 -0.12 6.98
C ASP A 47 -2.85 -1.35 6.39
N LEU A 48 -1.52 -1.40 6.58
CA LEU A 48 -0.66 -2.48 6.13
C LEU A 48 -0.08 -3.28 7.31
N ARG A 49 -0.57 -3.07 8.54
CA ARG A 49 0.00 -3.71 9.75
C ARG A 49 -0.06 -5.23 9.72
N LYS A 50 -0.96 -5.79 8.90
CA LYS A 50 -1.15 -7.24 8.73
C LYS A 50 -0.45 -7.81 7.49
N LEU A 51 0.05 -6.95 6.60
CA LEU A 51 0.76 -7.38 5.40
C LEU A 51 2.22 -7.67 5.75
N ASP A 52 2.74 -8.79 5.22
CA ASP A 52 4.12 -9.18 5.44
C ASP A 52 5.05 -8.48 4.45
N ALA A 53 6.06 -7.78 4.98
CA ALA A 53 6.99 -7.02 4.19
C ALA A 53 8.08 -7.87 3.53
N ASN A 54 8.30 -9.13 3.94
CA ASN A 54 9.36 -9.95 3.34
C ASN A 54 8.98 -11.43 3.24
N ALA A 55 8.47 -11.82 2.07
CA ALA A 55 8.05 -13.18 1.76
C ALA A 55 9.15 -14.26 1.90
N LYS A 56 10.43 -13.87 2.00
CA LYS A 56 11.56 -14.80 2.17
C LYS A 56 11.85 -15.15 3.63
N LYS A 57 11.14 -14.54 4.60
CA LYS A 57 11.35 -14.78 6.03
C LYS A 57 10.07 -15.28 6.68
N LYS A 58 10.21 -16.17 7.67
CA LYS A 58 9.07 -16.59 8.50
C LYS A 58 8.57 -15.43 9.36
N GLY A 59 7.26 -15.39 9.60
CA GLY A 59 6.60 -14.36 10.40
C GLY A 59 6.27 -13.11 9.59
N ARG A 60 5.89 -12.02 10.27
CA ARG A 60 5.48 -10.76 9.63
C ARG A 60 6.48 -9.65 9.87
N GLN A 61 7.17 -9.21 8.81
CA GLN A 61 8.16 -8.13 8.85
C GLN A 61 7.53 -6.76 8.61
N ARG A 62 8.29 -5.71 8.93
CA ARG A 62 7.86 -4.30 8.86
C ARG A 62 8.32 -3.66 7.54
N PHE A 63 7.50 -2.77 7.01
CA PHE A 63 7.87 -1.96 5.84
C PHE A 63 8.82 -0.82 6.19
N THR A 64 9.80 -0.60 5.32
CA THR A 64 10.62 0.61 5.29
C THR A 64 10.00 1.60 4.32
N TRP A 65 9.53 2.74 4.84
CA TRP A 65 8.95 3.81 4.01
C TRP A 65 10.05 4.65 3.34
N LEU A 66 10.09 4.63 2.01
CA LEU A 66 11.04 5.35 1.19
C LEU A 66 10.53 6.72 0.71
N GLY A 67 9.25 7.03 0.90
CA GLY A 67 8.64 8.21 0.28
C GLY A 67 8.63 8.07 -1.24
N ALA A 68 9.19 9.06 -1.93
CA ALA A 68 9.28 9.07 -3.39
C ALA A 68 10.50 8.31 -3.95
N LYS A 69 11.48 7.95 -3.11
CA LYS A 69 12.73 7.31 -3.54
C LYS A 69 12.45 5.95 -4.22
N ARG A 70 13.34 5.56 -5.15
CA ARG A 70 13.26 4.28 -5.87
C ARG A 70 13.56 3.10 -4.93
N PHE A 71 13.05 1.93 -5.28
CA PHE A 71 13.45 0.69 -4.61
C PHE A 71 14.95 0.45 -4.80
N THR A 72 15.60 -0.02 -3.75
CA THR A 72 17.04 -0.28 -3.72
C THR A 72 17.37 -1.77 -3.90
N GLY A 73 16.36 -2.64 -3.95
CA GLY A 73 16.52 -4.10 -4.00
C GLY A 73 16.62 -4.74 -2.61
N LYS A 74 16.04 -4.10 -1.60
CA LYS A 74 15.87 -4.70 -0.28
C LYS A 74 14.38 -5.07 -0.13
N PRO A 75 14.03 -6.30 0.27
CA PRO A 75 12.65 -6.66 0.51
C PRO A 75 12.07 -5.80 1.64
N GLY A 76 10.77 -5.54 1.56
CA GLY A 76 10.03 -4.76 2.54
C GLY A 76 10.13 -3.26 2.33
N GLN A 77 10.41 -2.82 1.11
CA GLN A 77 10.41 -1.40 0.78
C GLN A 77 9.02 -0.95 0.31
N LEU A 78 8.57 0.18 0.86
CA LEU A 78 7.29 0.81 0.54
C LEU A 78 7.55 2.21 0.01
N ARG A 79 6.95 2.57 -1.12
CA ARG A 79 7.12 3.90 -1.74
C ARG A 79 5.83 4.41 -2.34
N PHE A 80 5.78 5.72 -2.59
CA PHE A 80 4.70 6.34 -3.33
C PHE A 80 5.21 7.13 -4.52
N ALA A 81 4.65 6.85 -5.69
CA ALA A 81 5.03 7.49 -6.94
C ALA A 81 3.84 7.60 -7.89
N LYS A 82 3.59 8.79 -8.45
CA LYS A 82 2.56 9.04 -9.47
C LYS A 82 1.17 8.49 -9.09
N GLY A 83 0.76 8.69 -7.83
CA GLY A 83 -0.53 8.24 -7.31
C GLY A 83 -0.60 6.75 -6.97
N TRP A 84 0.53 6.04 -6.96
CA TRP A 84 0.59 4.63 -6.60
C TRP A 84 1.34 4.45 -5.29
N LEU A 85 0.73 3.70 -4.36
CA LEU A 85 1.44 3.08 -3.25
C LEU A 85 1.98 1.73 -3.73
N LEU A 86 3.27 1.50 -3.60
CA LEU A 86 3.98 0.35 -4.16
C LEU A 86 4.79 -0.32 -3.07
N ALA A 87 4.73 -1.65 -2.98
CA ALA A 87 5.58 -2.43 -2.09
C ALA A 87 6.37 -3.49 -2.87
N ASP A 88 7.66 -3.56 -2.58
CA ASP A 88 8.59 -4.61 -3.02
C ASP A 88 8.86 -5.50 -1.79
N VAL A 89 8.27 -6.71 -1.76
CA VAL A 89 8.44 -7.68 -0.68
C VAL A 89 9.44 -8.78 -1.05
N SER A 90 9.75 -8.94 -2.33
CA SER A 90 10.69 -9.93 -2.84
C SER A 90 12.15 -9.42 -2.86
N GLY A 91 12.34 -8.10 -2.95
CA GLY A 91 13.62 -7.41 -3.07
C GLY A 91 14.15 -7.30 -4.50
N ASP A 92 13.31 -7.49 -5.52
CA ASP A 92 13.73 -7.51 -6.93
C ASP A 92 13.63 -6.14 -7.63
N ARG A 93 13.32 -5.07 -6.87
CA ARG A 93 13.07 -3.70 -7.35
C ARG A 93 11.80 -3.54 -8.19
N LYS A 94 10.94 -4.56 -8.26
CA LYS A 94 9.60 -4.48 -8.82
C LYS A 94 8.60 -4.46 -7.68
N ALA A 95 7.43 -3.88 -7.95
CA ALA A 95 6.38 -3.87 -6.96
C ALA A 95 5.64 -5.20 -7.05
N ASP A 96 5.50 -5.90 -5.92
CA ASP A 96 4.69 -7.11 -5.76
C ASP A 96 3.25 -6.74 -5.40
N PHE A 97 3.07 -5.67 -4.61
CA PHE A 97 1.80 -5.09 -4.19
C PHE A 97 1.69 -3.65 -4.69
N LYS A 98 0.52 -3.27 -5.19
CA LYS A 98 0.27 -1.92 -5.70
C LYS A 98 -1.16 -1.50 -5.42
N VAL A 99 -1.37 -0.27 -4.95
CA VAL A 99 -2.71 0.34 -4.83
C VAL A 99 -2.69 1.71 -5.50
N LYS A 100 -3.67 1.98 -6.37
CA LYS A 100 -3.86 3.31 -6.96
C LYS A 100 -4.66 4.18 -5.99
N LEU A 101 -4.13 5.36 -5.67
CA LEU A 101 -4.85 6.42 -4.98
C LEU A 101 -5.23 7.50 -5.99
N GLN A 102 -6.48 7.46 -6.46
CA GLN A 102 -6.94 8.34 -7.52
C GLN A 102 -6.91 9.81 -7.07
N GLY A 103 -6.35 10.69 -7.91
CA GLY A 103 -6.24 12.12 -7.61
C GLY A 103 -5.20 12.49 -6.53
N VAL A 104 -4.55 11.52 -5.87
CA VAL A 104 -3.58 11.79 -4.81
C VAL A 104 -2.20 12.08 -5.39
N ARG A 105 -1.67 13.28 -5.10
CA ARG A 105 -0.34 13.73 -5.58
C ARG A 105 0.78 13.50 -4.57
N THR A 106 0.48 13.55 -3.28
CA THR A 106 1.44 13.33 -2.19
C THR A 106 0.83 12.43 -1.13
N LEU A 107 1.65 11.57 -0.54
CA LEU A 107 1.24 10.66 0.52
C LEU A 107 2.20 10.79 1.70
N PRO A 108 1.79 11.42 2.81
CA PRO A 108 2.65 11.53 3.98
C PRO A 108 2.71 10.19 4.73
N LYS A 109 3.84 9.90 5.38
CA LYS A 109 4.02 8.67 6.17
C LYS A 109 2.90 8.46 7.20
N LYS A 110 2.37 9.53 7.81
CA LYS A 110 1.26 9.48 8.79
C LYS A 110 -0.06 8.96 8.23
N ALA A 111 -0.21 8.90 6.90
CA ALA A 111 -1.38 8.31 6.24
C ALA A 111 -1.28 6.77 6.16
N LEU A 112 -0.15 6.19 6.56
CA LEU A 112 0.12 4.76 6.55
C LEU A 112 0.11 4.23 7.99
N MET A 113 -0.63 3.16 8.22
CA MET A 113 -0.52 2.38 9.44
C MET A 113 0.43 1.22 9.12
N LEU A 114 1.67 1.37 9.55
CA LEU A 114 2.70 0.35 9.46
C LEU A 114 2.89 -0.26 10.85
N LYS A 115 3.33 -1.51 10.91
CA LYS A 115 3.65 -2.15 12.19
C LYS A 115 4.78 -1.40 12.85
#